data_AF-A0AAD4GKN6-F1
#
_entry.id   AF-A0AAD4GKN6-F1
#
_cell.length_a   1.000
_cell.length_b   1.000
_cell.length_c   1.000
_cell.angle_alpha   90.00
_cell.angle_beta   90.00
_cell.angle_gamma   90.00
#
_symmetry.space_group_name_H-M   'P 1'
#
loop_
_entity.id
_entity.type
_entity.pdbx_description
1 polymer ?
#
loop_
_entity_poly.entity_id
_entity_poly.type
_entity_poly.pdbx_seq_one_letter_code
_entity_poly.pdbx_strand_id
1 'polypeptide(L)'
;MAALTSLQVDRRTHPIDKVDSEKGATDQLFPPRSSQPVSRCNILLRFAVLLSLVLLVQYFCPFPILLQWESESVAGLDDLCPQVEALTSLRHEALLQSLDQEFGSSEFRLKAYESLGGAVRIPTESYDDLGLPSEDPRWEIETKFHEYLESRFPKV
;
A
#
# COMPACT_ATOMS: atom_id res chain seq x y z
N MET A 1 13.69 40.06 -19.96
CA MET A 1 14.42 40.14 -18.67
C MET A 1 13.47 39.71 -17.57
N ALA A 2 13.90 38.73 -16.78
CA ALA A 2 13.35 38.23 -15.51
C ALA A 2 11.91 37.67 -15.51
N ALA A 3 11.57 36.61 -14.79
CA ALA A 3 12.28 35.45 -14.24
C ALA A 3 11.17 34.45 -13.88
N LEU A 4 11.30 33.19 -14.30
CA LEU A 4 10.43 32.09 -13.86
C LEU A 4 10.93 31.63 -12.48
N THR A 5 10.09 31.72 -11.45
CA THR A 5 10.42 31.15 -10.14
C THR A 5 9.52 29.95 -9.88
N SER A 6 10.15 28.78 -9.86
CA SER A 6 9.57 27.47 -9.56
C SER A 6 9.16 27.41 -8.08
N LEU A 7 7.91 27.04 -7.80
CA LEU A 7 7.46 26.73 -6.44
C LEU A 7 7.79 25.25 -6.15
N GLN A 8 8.89 25.04 -5.42
CA GLN A 8 9.26 23.74 -4.87
C GLN A 8 8.27 23.33 -3.77
N VAL A 9 7.66 22.16 -3.94
CA VAL A 9 6.91 21.45 -2.91
C VAL A 9 7.91 21.03 -1.82
N ASP A 10 7.83 21.68 -0.66
CA ASP A 10 8.65 21.38 0.52
C ASP A 10 8.17 20.09 1.18
N ARG A 11 8.85 18.98 0.87
CA ARG A 11 8.66 17.68 1.51
C ARG A 11 9.39 17.71 2.85
N ARG A 12 8.70 18.14 3.91
CA ARG A 12 9.21 18.03 5.29
C ARG A 12 9.57 16.58 5.59
N THR A 13 10.88 16.32 5.59
CA THR A 13 11.47 15.08 6.09
C THR A 13 11.64 15.25 7.60
N HIS A 14 11.02 14.36 8.37
CA HIS A 14 11.30 14.26 9.81
C HIS A 14 12.77 13.87 10.01
N PRO A 15 13.53 14.57 10.87
CA PRO A 15 14.89 14.16 11.22
C PRO A 15 14.79 12.87 12.04
N ILE A 16 15.45 11.80 11.57
CA ILE A 16 15.74 10.65 12.42
C ILE A 16 16.88 11.08 13.33
N ASP A 17 16.61 11.09 14.64
CA ASP A 17 17.58 11.40 15.66
C ASP A 17 18.80 10.48 15.54
N LYS A 18 19.96 11.12 15.51
CA LYS A 18 21.28 10.53 15.42
C LYS A 18 21.55 9.81 16.74
N VAL A 19 21.58 8.48 16.72
CA VAL A 19 22.09 7.69 17.84
C VAL A 19 23.57 8.04 18.00
N ASP A 20 23.90 8.61 19.15
CA ASP A 20 25.25 9.04 19.49
C ASP A 20 26.21 7.84 19.58
N SER A 21 27.33 8.00 18.90
CA SER A 21 28.44 7.05 18.88
C SER A 21 29.28 7.26 20.15
N GLU A 22 28.98 6.53 21.21
CA GLU A 22 29.92 6.36 22.32
C GLU A 22 31.09 5.48 21.87
N LYS A 23 32.20 6.12 21.55
CA LYS A 23 33.53 5.49 21.46
C LYS A 23 34.20 5.60 22.82
N GLY A 24 34.50 4.45 23.41
CA GLY A 24 35.63 4.30 24.32
C GLY A 24 35.28 3.82 25.72
N ALA A 25 35.31 2.49 25.90
CA ALA A 25 35.83 1.82 27.10
C ALA A 25 35.53 0.33 26.98
N THR A 26 36.53 -0.47 26.61
CA THR A 26 36.73 -1.88 27.01
C THR A 26 37.91 -2.45 26.21
N ASP A 27 39.06 -1.78 26.32
CA ASP A 27 40.32 -2.51 26.26
C ASP A 27 40.44 -3.26 27.59
N GLN A 28 40.78 -4.55 27.52
CA GLN A 28 41.01 -5.48 28.64
C GLN A 28 39.77 -6.16 29.26
N LEU A 29 39.15 -7.11 28.54
CA LEU A 29 38.58 -8.29 29.21
C LEU A 29 38.41 -9.51 28.30
N PHE A 30 39.42 -9.89 27.52
CA PHE A 30 39.42 -11.20 26.88
C PHE A 30 40.71 -11.96 27.19
N PRO A 31 40.65 -13.12 27.87
CA PRO A 31 41.83 -13.93 28.12
C PRO A 31 42.43 -14.43 26.79
N PRO A 32 43.74 -14.73 26.74
CA PRO A 32 44.38 -15.22 25.52
C PRO A 32 43.63 -16.48 25.03
N ARG A 33 43.17 -16.43 23.78
CA ARG A 33 42.47 -17.53 23.12
C ARG A 33 43.41 -18.73 23.06
N SER A 34 43.20 -19.71 23.94
CA SER A 34 43.88 -21.00 23.86
C SER A 34 43.58 -21.61 22.49
N SER A 35 44.58 -21.77 21.65
CA SER A 35 44.45 -22.50 20.39
C SER A 35 44.31 -23.99 20.70
N GLN A 36 43.09 -24.39 21.07
CA GLN A 36 42.71 -25.79 21.13
C GLN A 36 42.82 -26.35 19.71
N PRO A 37 43.45 -27.51 19.48
CA PRO A 37 43.41 -28.15 18.17
C PRO A 37 41.95 -28.47 17.87
N VAL A 38 41.35 -27.73 16.93
CA VAL A 38 39.97 -27.97 16.53
C VAL A 38 39.96 -29.37 15.94
N SER A 39 39.44 -30.32 16.71
CA SER A 39 39.33 -31.71 16.27
C SER A 39 38.55 -31.71 14.97
N ARG A 40 39.24 -32.06 13.88
CA ARG A 40 38.68 -32.13 12.52
C ARG A 40 37.46 -33.06 12.46
N CYS A 41 37.29 -33.91 13.48
CA CYS A 41 36.15 -34.80 13.67
C CYS A 41 34.81 -34.09 13.96
N ASN A 42 34.82 -32.82 14.44
CA ASN A 42 33.59 -32.07 14.73
C ASN A 42 32.99 -31.36 13.51
N ILE A 43 33.74 -31.27 12.41
CA ILE A 43 33.30 -30.59 11.20
C ILE A 43 32.30 -31.47 10.45
N LEU A 44 32.61 -32.76 10.31
CA LEU A 44 31.72 -33.74 9.68
C LEU A 44 30.41 -33.92 10.45
N LEU A 45 30.48 -33.92 11.80
CA LEU A 45 29.28 -33.97 12.63
C LEU A 45 28.40 -32.72 12.43
N ARG A 46 29.00 -31.53 12.33
CA ARG A 46 28.25 -30.29 12.07
C ARG A 46 27.59 -30.30 10.70
N PHE A 47 28.29 -30.76 9.67
CA PHE A 47 27.70 -30.91 8.34
C PHE A 47 26.58 -31.96 8.33
N ALA A 48 26.76 -33.09 9.02
CA ALA A 48 25.72 -34.11 9.14
C ALA A 48 24.48 -33.59 9.87
N VAL A 49 24.65 -32.82 10.96
CA VAL A 49 23.54 -32.19 11.69
C VAL A 49 22.84 -31.14 10.82
N LEU A 50 23.58 -30.27 10.12
CA LEU A 50 22.98 -29.28 9.23
C LEU A 50 22.24 -29.94 8.06
N LEU A 51 22.81 -30.99 7.46
CA LEU A 51 22.17 -31.76 6.39
C LEU A 51 20.90 -32.46 6.90
N SER A 52 20.95 -33.06 8.10
CA SER A 52 19.79 -33.67 8.73
C SER A 52 18.68 -32.65 9.03
N LEU A 53 19.03 -31.44 9.49
CA LEU A 53 18.06 -30.38 9.73
C LEU A 53 17.44 -29.88 8.42
N VAL A 54 18.23 -29.71 7.36
CA VAL A 54 17.73 -29.31 6.03
C VAL A 54 16.78 -30.37 5.47
N LEU A 55 17.14 -31.66 5.57
CA LEU A 55 16.29 -32.76 5.11
C LEU A 55 15.01 -32.88 5.95
N LEU A 56 15.07 -32.67 7.26
CA LEU A 56 13.88 -32.64 8.12
C LEU A 56 12.96 -31.47 7.75
N VAL A 57 13.51 -30.27 7.53
CA VAL A 57 12.71 -29.11 7.10
C VAL A 57 12.08 -29.38 5.73
N GLN A 58 12.79 -30.02 4.81
CA GLN A 58 12.26 -30.38 3.49
C GLN A 58 11.23 -31.51 3.53
N TYR A 59 11.30 -32.39 4.53
CA TYR A 59 10.33 -33.47 4.74
C TYR A 59 9.05 -32.98 5.46
N PHE A 60 9.20 -32.11 6.45
CA PHE A 60 8.08 -31.58 7.25
C PHE A 60 7.42 -30.34 6.63
N CYS A 61 8.06 -29.67 5.67
CA CYS A 61 7.45 -28.66 4.82
C CYS A 61 7.43 -29.17 3.37
N PRO A 62 6.40 -29.92 2.94
CA PRO A 62 6.29 -30.42 1.55
C PRO A 62 5.90 -29.32 0.56
N PHE A 63 6.36 -28.08 0.76
CA PHE A 63 6.06 -26.93 -0.08
C PHE A 63 7.38 -26.27 -0.50
N PRO A 64 7.61 -26.00 -1.79
CA PRO A 64 8.72 -25.18 -2.21
C PRO A 64 8.50 -23.76 -1.68
N ILE A 65 9.08 -23.44 -0.53
CA ILE A 65 8.99 -22.14 0.16
C ILE A 65 9.58 -20.97 -0.69
N LEU A 66 10.17 -21.24 -1.87
CA LEU A 66 10.80 -20.21 -2.71
C LEU A 66 10.34 -20.14 -4.16
N LEU A 67 9.37 -20.95 -4.62
CA LEU A 67 8.78 -20.80 -5.95
C LEU A 67 7.28 -21.13 -5.96
N GLN A 68 6.53 -20.58 -5.01
CA GLN A 68 5.07 -20.65 -5.04
C GLN A 68 4.42 -19.39 -4.45
N TRP A 69 4.83 -18.22 -4.95
CA TRP A 69 3.81 -17.24 -5.32
C TRP A 69 3.33 -17.61 -6.73
N GLU A 70 2.73 -18.79 -6.84
CA GLU A 70 1.69 -18.98 -7.82
C GLU A 70 0.53 -18.19 -7.21
N SER A 71 0.05 -17.14 -7.87
CA SER A 71 -1.30 -16.68 -7.57
C SER A 71 -2.16 -17.90 -7.83
N GLU A 72 -2.63 -18.57 -6.78
CA GLU A 72 -3.68 -19.56 -6.92
C GLU A 72 -4.83 -18.79 -7.54
N SER A 73 -4.96 -18.88 -8.86
CA SER A 73 -6.17 -18.48 -9.55
C SER A 73 -7.21 -19.36 -8.91
N VAL A 74 -8.01 -18.79 -8.01
CA VAL A 74 -9.04 -19.51 -7.28
C VAL A 74 -10.06 -19.93 -8.33
N ALA A 75 -9.81 -21.09 -8.93
CA ALA A 75 -10.68 -21.72 -9.89
C ALA A 75 -11.98 -22.03 -9.12
N GLY A 76 -13.00 -21.20 -9.33
CA GLY A 76 -14.25 -21.23 -8.56
C GLY A 76 -14.72 -19.89 -8.01
N LEU A 77 -13.96 -18.79 -8.11
CA LEU A 77 -14.47 -17.44 -7.80
C LEU A 77 -15.47 -16.92 -8.84
N ASP A 78 -15.40 -17.41 -10.08
CA ASP A 78 -16.30 -16.99 -11.17
C ASP A 78 -17.78 -17.30 -10.86
N ASP A 79 -18.03 -18.37 -10.09
CA ASP A 79 -19.37 -18.77 -9.65
C ASP A 79 -19.84 -18.00 -8.40
N LEU A 80 -18.91 -17.47 -7.60
CA LEU A 80 -19.26 -16.78 -6.36
C LEU A 80 -19.78 -15.36 -6.63
N CYS A 81 -19.27 -14.70 -7.68
CA CYS A 81 -19.68 -13.35 -8.09
C CYS A 81 -19.62 -13.19 -9.63
N PRO A 82 -20.48 -13.88 -10.41
CA PRO A 82 -20.48 -13.73 -11.85
C PRO A 82 -20.85 -12.28 -12.20
N GLN A 83 -19.92 -11.55 -12.81
CA GLN A 83 -20.19 -10.20 -13.29
C GLN A 83 -21.13 -10.29 -14.50
N VAL A 84 -22.31 -9.67 -14.41
CA VAL A 84 -23.28 -9.62 -15.51
C VAL A 84 -22.72 -8.75 -16.63
N GLU A 85 -22.96 -9.17 -17.88
CA GLU A 85 -22.62 -8.38 -19.06
C GLU A 85 -23.28 -6.98 -18.99
N ALA A 86 -22.66 -5.99 -19.63
CA ALA A 86 -23.18 -4.64 -19.68
C ALA A 86 -24.66 -4.62 -20.13
N LEU A 87 -25.51 -4.01 -19.31
CA LEU A 87 -26.92 -3.88 -19.62
C LEU A 87 -27.11 -2.89 -20.77
N THR A 88 -27.67 -3.35 -21.89
CA THR A 88 -28.09 -2.50 -23.00
C THR A 88 -29.62 -2.38 -23.05
N SER A 89 -30.12 -1.16 -23.15
CA SER A 89 -31.56 -0.87 -23.23
C SER A 89 -32.01 -0.80 -24.68
N LEU A 90 -32.70 -1.85 -25.15
CA LEU A 90 -33.29 -1.88 -26.50
C LEU A 90 -34.33 -0.77 -26.73
N ARG A 91 -35.00 -0.31 -25.67
CA ARG A 91 -36.03 0.74 -25.76
C ARG A 91 -35.43 2.14 -25.91
N HIS A 92 -34.24 2.36 -25.38
CA HIS A 92 -33.63 3.69 -25.26
C HIS A 92 -32.23 3.72 -25.86
N GLU A 93 -32.01 2.98 -26.94
CA GLU A 93 -30.72 2.88 -27.62
C GLU A 93 -30.16 4.25 -28.01
N ALA A 94 -31.01 5.14 -28.55
CA ALA A 94 -30.60 6.49 -28.94
C ALA A 94 -30.13 7.34 -27.75
N LEU A 95 -30.74 7.17 -26.57
CA LEU A 95 -30.31 7.86 -25.35
C LEU A 95 -28.98 7.28 -24.84
N LEU A 96 -28.82 5.95 -24.88
CA LEU A 96 -27.56 5.32 -24.50
C LEU A 96 -26.42 5.79 -25.41
N GLN A 97 -26.64 5.82 -26.72
CA GLN A 97 -25.65 6.29 -27.68
C GLN A 97 -25.28 7.76 -27.46
N SER A 98 -26.24 8.63 -27.12
CA SER A 98 -25.94 10.03 -26.83
C SER A 98 -25.18 10.21 -25.52
N LEU A 99 -25.50 9.42 -24.49
CA LEU A 99 -24.75 9.41 -23.23
C LEU A 99 -23.33 8.87 -23.43
N ASP A 100 -23.14 7.81 -24.20
CA ASP A 100 -21.80 7.26 -24.50
C ASP A 100 -20.94 8.29 -25.24
N GLN A 101 -21.52 9.03 -26.19
CA GLN A 101 -20.83 10.12 -26.87
C GLN A 101 -20.46 11.27 -25.91
N GLU A 102 -21.39 11.69 -25.05
CA GLU A 102 -21.16 12.74 -24.07
C GLU A 102 -20.08 12.32 -23.05
N PHE A 103 -20.19 11.13 -22.46
CA PHE A 103 -19.24 10.61 -21.49
C PHE A 103 -17.87 10.29 -22.10
N GLY A 104 -17.84 9.94 -23.39
CA GLY A 104 -16.62 9.77 -24.16
C GLY A 104 -15.93 11.08 -24.53
N SER A 105 -16.62 12.22 -24.45
CA SER A 105 -16.07 13.53 -24.80
C SER A 105 -14.91 13.92 -23.89
N SER A 106 -13.91 14.62 -24.45
CA SER A 106 -12.76 15.10 -23.67
C SER A 106 -13.17 16.10 -22.59
N GLU A 107 -14.19 16.92 -22.85
CA GLU A 107 -14.73 17.88 -21.90
C GLU A 107 -15.35 17.18 -20.69
N PHE A 108 -16.24 16.21 -20.91
CA PHE A 108 -16.85 15.46 -19.82
C PHE A 108 -15.81 14.69 -19.01
N ARG A 109 -14.85 14.04 -19.68
CA ARG A 109 -13.78 13.30 -18.99
C ARG A 109 -12.94 14.21 -18.12
N LEU A 110 -12.50 15.36 -18.63
CA LEU A 110 -11.75 16.33 -17.85
C LEU A 110 -12.58 16.85 -16.67
N LYS A 111 -13.88 17.11 -16.89
CA LYS A 111 -14.80 17.48 -15.84
C LYS A 111 -14.87 16.40 -14.75
N ALA A 112 -15.01 15.13 -15.12
CA ALA A 112 -15.07 14.00 -14.19
C ALA A 112 -13.75 13.83 -13.43
N TYR A 113 -12.61 13.94 -14.11
CA TYR A 113 -11.28 13.84 -13.48
C TYR A 113 -11.07 14.93 -12.45
N GLU A 114 -11.43 16.19 -12.77
CA GLU A 114 -11.30 17.28 -11.82
C GLU A 114 -12.31 17.19 -10.66
N SER A 115 -13.51 16.67 -10.91
CA SER A 115 -14.49 16.37 -9.85
C SER A 115 -13.92 15.35 -8.85
N LEU A 116 -13.41 14.23 -9.36
CA LEU A 116 -12.87 13.17 -8.50
C LEU A 116 -11.56 13.61 -7.84
N GLY A 117 -10.68 14.25 -8.60
CA GLY A 117 -9.42 14.75 -8.08
C GLY A 117 -9.61 15.80 -6.99
N GLY A 118 -10.60 16.69 -7.12
CA GLY A 118 -10.94 17.65 -6.08
C GLY A 118 -11.49 16.99 -4.83
N ALA A 119 -12.37 15.99 -4.98
CA ALA A 119 -12.89 15.19 -3.88
C ALA A 119 -11.77 14.47 -3.10
N VAL A 120 -10.88 13.76 -3.80
CA VAL A 120 -9.78 12.98 -3.19
C VAL A 120 -8.76 13.86 -2.45
N ARG A 121 -8.60 15.12 -2.84
CA ARG A 121 -7.70 16.07 -2.15
C ARG A 121 -8.22 16.54 -0.79
N ILE A 122 -9.48 16.25 -0.46
CA ILE A 122 -10.08 16.56 0.84
C ILE A 122 -9.90 15.31 1.72
N PRO A 123 -9.19 15.40 2.86
CA PRO A 123 -8.83 14.23 3.69
C PRO A 123 -10.03 13.74 4.51
N THR A 124 -10.93 13.00 3.87
CA THR A 124 -12.19 12.51 4.47
C THR A 124 -12.02 11.19 5.22
N GLU A 125 -10.90 10.99 5.93
CA GLU A 125 -10.72 9.80 6.75
C GLU A 125 -11.71 9.79 7.93
N SER A 126 -12.44 8.69 8.08
CA SER A 126 -13.32 8.43 9.22
C SER A 126 -12.61 7.52 10.22
N TYR A 127 -12.85 7.76 11.52
CA TYR A 127 -12.28 6.97 12.61
C TYR A 127 -13.41 6.28 13.37
N ASP A 128 -13.17 5.04 13.82
CA ASP A 128 -14.17 4.26 14.58
C ASP A 128 -14.52 4.91 15.94
N ASP A 129 -13.67 5.81 16.44
CA ASP A 129 -13.81 6.51 17.72
C ASP A 129 -14.25 7.98 17.56
N LEU A 130 -14.87 8.34 16.44
CA LEU A 130 -15.42 9.68 16.25
C LEU A 130 -16.51 9.98 17.28
N GLY A 131 -16.43 11.16 17.90
CA GLY A 131 -17.47 11.67 18.78
C GLY A 131 -18.70 12.14 18.01
N LEU A 132 -19.63 12.82 18.70
CA LEU A 132 -20.77 13.44 18.01
C LEU A 132 -20.30 14.58 17.07
N PRO A 133 -20.99 14.83 15.95
CA PRO A 133 -20.63 15.89 15.00
C PRO A 133 -20.50 17.31 15.61
N SER A 134 -21.24 17.60 16.67
CA SER A 134 -21.18 18.90 17.36
C SER A 134 -20.01 19.03 18.35
N GLU A 135 -19.33 17.93 18.69
CA GLU A 135 -18.34 17.86 19.76
C GLU A 135 -16.93 17.57 19.24
N ASP A 136 -16.81 16.83 18.14
CA ASP A 136 -15.54 16.40 17.59
C ASP A 136 -15.18 17.21 16.31
N PRO A 137 -14.12 18.03 16.36
CA PRO A 137 -13.75 18.88 15.23
C PRO A 137 -13.24 18.10 14.02
N ARG A 138 -12.97 16.79 14.15
CA ARG A 138 -12.61 15.92 13.01
C ARG A 138 -13.72 15.88 11.95
N TRP A 139 -14.99 16.07 12.34
CA TRP A 139 -16.13 16.15 11.44
C TRP A 139 -16.12 17.38 10.52
N GLU A 140 -15.40 18.46 10.85
CA GLU A 140 -15.34 19.68 10.03
C GLU A 140 -14.81 19.41 8.61
N ILE A 141 -14.02 18.35 8.43
CA ILE A 141 -13.50 17.98 7.11
C ILE A 141 -14.64 17.49 6.20
N GLU A 142 -15.62 16.78 6.75
CA GLU A 142 -16.79 16.35 5.98
C GLU A 142 -17.66 17.55 5.57
N THR A 143 -17.73 18.60 6.38
CA THR A 143 -18.38 19.86 5.98
C THR A 143 -17.69 20.49 4.78
N LYS A 144 -16.35 20.54 4.76
CA LYS A 144 -15.59 21.04 3.60
C LYS A 144 -15.81 20.17 2.36
N PHE A 145 -15.92 18.85 2.55
CA PHE A 145 -16.23 17.94 1.47
C PHE A 145 -17.64 18.19 0.92
N HIS A 146 -18.62 18.43 1.79
CA HIS A 146 -19.98 18.78 1.41
C HIS A 146 -20.02 20.08 0.60
N GLU A 147 -19.38 21.15 1.06
CA GLU A 147 -19.28 22.42 0.33
C GLU A 147 -18.65 22.24 -1.06
N TYR A 148 -17.62 21.39 -1.16
CA TYR A 148 -17.03 21.05 -2.45
C TYR A 148 -18.04 20.35 -3.37
N LEU A 149 -18.79 19.36 -2.87
CA LEU A 149 -19.81 18.66 -3.65
C LEU A 149 -20.92 19.59 -4.10
N GLU A 150 -21.42 20.47 -3.22
CA GLU A 150 -22.43 21.47 -3.57
C GLU A 150 -21.93 22.40 -4.69
N SER A 151 -20.69 22.88 -4.57
CA SER A 151 -20.09 23.73 -5.61
C SER A 151 -19.96 23.00 -6.95
N ARG A 152 -19.75 21.68 -6.91
CA ARG A 152 -19.49 20.86 -8.08
C ARG A 152 -20.77 20.38 -8.77
N PHE A 153 -21.82 20.14 -7.99
CA PHE A 153 -23.09 19.56 -8.41
C PHE A 153 -24.30 20.41 -7.95
N PRO A 154 -24.43 21.67 -8.42
CA PRO A 154 -25.40 22.63 -7.87
C PRO A 154 -26.87 22.37 -8.23
N LYS A 155 -27.17 21.29 -8.95
CA LYS A 155 -28.52 20.94 -9.44
C LYS A 155 -28.99 19.56 -8.96
N VAL A 156 -28.25 18.97 -8.04
CA VAL A 156 -28.61 17.71 -7.39
C VAL A 156 -29.54 17.99 -6.23
#